data_AF-A0A0H3TYZ9-F1
#
_entry.id   AF-A0A0H3TYZ9-F1
#
_cell.length_a   1.000
_cell.length_b   1.000
_cell.length_c   1.000
_cell.angle_alpha   90.00
_cell.angle_beta   90.00
_cell.angle_gamma   90.00
#
_symmetry.space_group_name_H-M   'P 1'
#
loop_
_entity.id
_entity.type
_entity.pdbx_description
1 polymer ?
#
loop_
_entity_poly.entity_id
_entity_poly.type
_entity_poly.pdbx_seq_one_letter_code
_entity_poly.pdbx_strand_id
1 'polypeptide(L)'
;GMDVSEWDPTKDKFLAVNYDVTTALEGKALNKEALQAEVGLPVDRKVPLVAFIGRLEEQKGPDVMIAAIPEIVKEEDVQIVLLGTGKKKFERLLKSVEEKFPGKVRAVVRFNAPLAHQMMAGADVLAVTSRFEPCGLIQLQGMRYGTPCACASTGGLVDTIVEGKTGFHMDRLSVDCNVVEPADVKKVATTLKRAIKVVGTPAYHEMVKNCMIQDLSWKGPAKNWEDVLLELGV
;
A
#
# COMPACT_ATOMS: atom_id res chain seq x y z
N GLY A 1 8.17 7.76 -13.99
CA GLY A 1 7.63 8.64 -12.93
C GLY A 1 6.16 8.34 -12.75
N MET A 2 5.42 9.22 -12.07
CA MET A 2 3.95 9.17 -11.97
C MET A 2 3.32 10.53 -12.33
N ASP A 3 2.01 10.57 -12.52
CA ASP A 3 1.25 11.82 -12.58
C ASP A 3 1.13 12.44 -11.18
N VAL A 4 2.02 13.39 -10.89
CA VAL A 4 2.08 14.11 -9.61
C VAL A 4 1.04 15.22 -9.48
N SER A 5 0.22 15.45 -10.51
CA SER A 5 -0.89 16.41 -10.47
C SER A 5 -2.20 15.72 -10.11
N GLU A 6 -2.43 14.52 -10.63
CA GLU A 6 -3.56 13.67 -10.21
C GLU A 6 -3.38 13.20 -8.76
N TRP A 7 -2.15 12.78 -8.41
CA TRP A 7 -1.79 12.26 -7.09
C TRP A 7 -1.01 13.31 -6.29
N ASP A 8 -1.74 14.30 -5.75
CA ASP A 8 -1.18 15.41 -4.97
C ASP A 8 -1.92 15.60 -3.63
N PRO A 9 -1.38 15.15 -2.48
CA PRO A 9 -2.05 15.29 -1.19
C PRO A 9 -2.32 16.75 -0.79
N THR A 10 -1.65 17.73 -1.42
CA THR A 10 -1.86 19.16 -1.16
C THR A 10 -3.10 19.74 -1.85
N LYS A 11 -3.63 19.06 -2.87
CA LYS A 11 -4.74 19.57 -3.73
C LYS A 11 -5.82 18.53 -4.03
N ASP A 12 -5.62 17.29 -3.59
CA ASP A 12 -6.51 16.18 -3.87
C ASP A 12 -7.88 16.39 -3.22
N LYS A 13 -8.90 16.55 -4.07
CA LYS A 13 -10.29 16.83 -3.69
C LYS A 13 -11.02 15.65 -3.04
N PHE A 14 -10.45 14.44 -3.08
CA PHE A 14 -11.06 13.25 -2.48
C PHE A 14 -10.67 13.07 -1.01
N LEU A 15 -9.67 13.80 -0.53
CA LEU A 15 -9.20 13.75 0.84
C LEU A 15 -10.11 14.55 1.76
N ALA A 16 -10.24 14.10 3.01
CA ALA A 16 -10.94 14.86 4.03
C ALA A 16 -10.15 16.13 4.41
N VAL A 17 -8.81 16.00 4.46
CA VAL A 17 -7.89 17.10 4.75
C VAL A 17 -6.67 16.98 3.84
N ASN A 18 -6.34 18.05 3.12
CA ASN A 18 -5.10 18.14 2.36
C ASN A 18 -3.91 18.40 3.27
N TYR A 19 -2.73 17.91 2.88
CA TYR A 19 -1.50 18.06 3.66
C TYR A 19 -0.26 18.06 2.78
N ASP A 20 0.81 18.63 3.31
CA ASP A 20 2.16 18.53 2.77
C ASP A 20 3.06 17.73 3.72
N VAL A 21 4.35 17.65 3.43
CA VAL A 21 5.32 16.90 4.24
C VAL A 21 5.42 17.40 5.68
N THR A 22 5.14 18.68 5.94
CA THR A 22 5.26 19.30 7.27
C THR A 22 4.04 19.03 8.14
N THR A 23 2.85 18.86 7.52
CA THR A 23 1.59 18.57 8.21
C THR A 23 1.13 17.12 8.07
N ALA A 24 1.93 16.26 7.42
CA ALA A 24 1.56 14.91 7.03
C ALA A 24 1.05 14.04 8.18
N LEU A 25 1.65 14.12 9.37
CA LEU A 25 1.25 13.26 10.49
C LEU A 25 -0.19 13.51 10.94
N GLU A 26 -0.55 14.78 11.15
CA GLU A 26 -1.92 15.14 11.54
C GLU A 26 -2.89 14.99 10.36
N GLY A 27 -2.47 15.40 9.16
CA GLY A 27 -3.28 15.25 7.94
C GLY A 27 -3.66 13.80 7.67
N LYS A 28 -2.70 12.87 7.78
CA LYS A 28 -2.94 11.43 7.63
C LYS A 28 -3.81 10.88 8.75
N ALA A 29 -3.64 11.32 10.01
CA ALA A 29 -4.49 10.88 11.12
C ALA A 29 -5.97 11.24 10.89
N LEU A 30 -6.27 12.47 10.44
CA LEU A 30 -7.63 12.91 10.12
C LEU A 30 -8.20 12.15 8.91
N ASN A 31 -7.38 11.90 7.87
CA ASN A 31 -7.81 11.08 6.74
C ASN A 31 -8.03 9.61 7.12
N LYS A 32 -7.30 9.07 8.10
CA LYS A 32 -7.51 7.71 8.63
C LYS A 32 -8.87 7.60 9.31
N GLU A 33 -9.21 8.56 10.17
CA GLU A 33 -10.51 8.58 10.85
C GLU A 33 -11.67 8.69 9.85
N ALA A 34 -11.53 9.54 8.83
CA ALA A 34 -12.49 9.65 7.74
C ALA A 34 -12.62 8.34 6.94
N LEU A 35 -11.50 7.68 6.62
CA LEU A 35 -11.49 6.39 5.94
C LEU A 35 -12.17 5.31 6.79
N GLN A 36 -11.85 5.22 8.08
CA GLN A 36 -12.47 4.29 9.02
C GLN A 36 -13.99 4.46 9.03
N ALA A 37 -14.47 5.70 9.13
CA ALA A 37 -15.89 6.02 9.09
C ALA A 37 -16.55 5.63 7.74
N GLU A 38 -15.97 6.04 6.62
CA GLU A 38 -16.46 5.76 5.26
C GLU A 38 -16.60 4.25 5.01
N VAL A 39 -15.63 3.47 5.48
CA VAL A 39 -15.62 2.02 5.27
C VAL A 39 -16.28 1.26 6.42
N GLY A 40 -16.84 1.93 7.43
CA GLY A 40 -17.60 1.30 8.52
C GLY A 40 -16.75 0.49 9.50
N LEU A 41 -15.50 0.86 9.71
CA LEU A 41 -14.63 0.35 10.76
C LEU A 41 -14.71 1.23 12.02
N PRO A 42 -14.34 0.71 13.21
CA PRO A 42 -14.19 1.53 14.40
C PRO A 42 -13.24 2.71 14.15
N VAL A 43 -13.69 3.92 14.46
CA VAL A 43 -12.90 5.15 14.27
C VAL A 43 -11.96 5.31 15.45
N ASP A 44 -10.68 5.06 15.22
CA ASP A 44 -9.60 5.27 16.19
C ASP A 44 -8.28 5.48 15.45
N ARG A 45 -7.73 6.70 15.53
CA ARG A 45 -6.45 7.05 14.89
C ARG A 45 -5.25 6.25 15.42
N LYS A 46 -5.35 5.67 16.63
CA LYS A 46 -4.27 4.91 17.28
C LYS A 46 -4.15 3.49 16.73
N VAL A 47 -5.23 2.94 16.17
CA VAL A 47 -5.21 1.61 15.56
C VAL A 47 -4.52 1.70 14.20
N PRO A 48 -3.41 0.97 13.97
CA PRO A 48 -2.74 0.96 12.68
C PRO A 48 -3.68 0.44 11.57
N LEU A 49 -3.62 1.05 10.41
CA LEU A 49 -4.43 0.68 9.24
C LEU A 49 -3.55 0.26 8.07
N VAL A 50 -3.72 -0.99 7.63
CA VAL A 50 -3.06 -1.55 6.45
C VAL A 50 -4.02 -1.49 5.26
N ALA A 51 -3.57 -0.94 4.14
CA ALA A 51 -4.30 -0.93 2.89
C ALA A 51 -3.73 -1.97 1.91
N PHE A 52 -4.60 -2.64 1.15
CA PHE A 52 -4.25 -3.34 -0.07
C PHE A 52 -5.11 -2.78 -1.20
N ILE A 53 -4.48 -2.37 -2.30
CA ILE A 53 -5.17 -1.83 -3.47
C ILE A 53 -4.60 -2.50 -4.72
N GLY A 54 -5.45 -3.16 -5.50
CA GLY A 54 -4.97 -3.75 -6.74
C GLY A 54 -6.01 -4.55 -7.51
N ARG A 55 -5.65 -4.89 -8.75
CA ARG A 55 -6.39 -5.89 -9.53
C ARG A 55 -6.35 -7.22 -8.80
N LEU A 56 -7.50 -7.88 -8.70
CA LEU A 56 -7.60 -9.19 -8.08
C LEU A 56 -7.20 -10.27 -9.08
N GLU A 57 -5.90 -10.42 -9.23
CA GLU A 57 -5.20 -11.40 -10.07
C GLU A 57 -4.03 -12.00 -9.30
N GLU A 58 -3.60 -13.20 -9.70
CA GLU A 58 -2.49 -13.94 -9.08
C GLU A 58 -1.22 -13.10 -9.01
N GLN A 59 -0.99 -12.26 -10.03
CA GLN A 59 0.11 -11.30 -10.08
C GLN A 59 0.22 -10.46 -8.80
N LYS A 60 -0.90 -9.97 -8.28
CA LYS A 60 -0.95 -9.06 -7.11
C LYS A 60 -1.00 -9.79 -5.77
N GLY A 61 -1.02 -11.12 -5.80
CA GLY A 61 -1.05 -11.97 -4.61
C GLY A 61 -2.19 -11.68 -3.61
N PRO A 62 -3.44 -11.38 -4.03
CA PRO A 62 -4.53 -11.16 -3.09
C PRO A 62 -4.80 -12.40 -2.23
N ASP A 63 -4.62 -13.60 -2.78
CA ASP A 63 -4.68 -14.86 -2.06
C ASP A 63 -3.64 -14.99 -0.95
N VAL A 64 -2.39 -14.59 -1.21
CA VAL A 64 -1.32 -14.59 -0.19
C VAL A 64 -1.63 -13.56 0.90
N MET A 65 -2.08 -12.36 0.52
CA MET A 65 -2.51 -11.32 1.47
C MET A 65 -3.64 -11.85 2.37
N ILE A 66 -4.70 -12.41 1.79
CA ILE A 66 -5.85 -12.95 2.54
C ILE A 66 -5.42 -14.07 3.50
N ALA A 67 -4.53 -14.96 3.06
CA ALA A 67 -4.04 -16.06 3.87
C ALA A 67 -3.22 -15.57 5.08
N ALA A 68 -2.58 -14.41 5.00
CA ALA A 68 -1.81 -13.82 6.10
C ALA A 68 -2.67 -13.08 7.14
N ILE A 69 -3.87 -12.63 6.76
CA ILE A 69 -4.75 -11.83 7.64
C ILE A 69 -5.02 -12.51 8.99
N PRO A 70 -5.41 -13.80 9.08
CA PRO A 70 -5.71 -14.45 10.36
C PRO A 70 -4.55 -14.41 11.36
N GLU A 71 -3.30 -14.53 10.89
CA GLU A 71 -2.11 -14.46 11.75
C GLU A 71 -1.93 -13.03 12.30
N ILE A 72 -2.09 -12.03 11.44
CA ILE A 72 -1.91 -10.62 11.79
C ILE A 72 -2.98 -10.16 12.79
N VAL A 73 -4.27 -10.38 12.50
CA VAL A 73 -5.38 -9.85 13.31
C VAL A 73 -5.57 -10.55 14.66
N LYS A 74 -4.98 -11.75 14.81
CA LYS A 74 -4.97 -12.51 16.07
C LYS A 74 -3.92 -12.01 17.05
N GLU A 75 -2.78 -11.54 16.54
CA GLU A 75 -1.64 -11.11 17.36
C GLU A 75 -1.61 -9.59 17.56
N GLU A 76 -2.14 -8.82 16.63
CA GLU A 76 -2.06 -7.36 16.64
C GLU A 76 -3.46 -6.71 16.67
N ASP A 77 -3.55 -5.53 17.29
CA ASP A 77 -4.70 -4.65 17.15
C ASP A 77 -4.51 -3.77 15.92
N VAL A 78 -5.18 -4.12 14.83
CA VAL A 78 -4.95 -3.57 13.50
C VAL A 78 -6.22 -3.66 12.67
N GLN A 79 -6.37 -2.70 11.77
CA GLN A 79 -7.39 -2.70 10.74
C GLN A 79 -6.80 -2.93 9.35
N ILE A 80 -7.54 -3.63 8.49
CA ILE A 80 -7.12 -3.96 7.12
C ILE A 80 -8.23 -3.60 6.15
N VAL A 81 -7.92 -2.76 5.16
CA VAL A 81 -8.84 -2.36 4.09
C VAL A 81 -8.32 -2.88 2.76
N LEU A 82 -9.14 -3.68 2.06
CA LEU A 82 -8.82 -4.31 0.78
C LEU A 82 -9.71 -3.70 -0.32
N LEU A 83 -9.13 -3.12 -1.36
CA LEU A 83 -9.85 -2.54 -2.50
C LEU A 83 -9.39 -3.19 -3.81
N GLY A 84 -10.33 -3.74 -4.57
CA GLY A 84 -10.02 -4.34 -5.85
C GLY A 84 -11.19 -5.02 -6.54
N THR A 85 -11.03 -5.27 -7.84
CA THR A 85 -11.92 -6.10 -8.64
C THR A 85 -11.09 -7.02 -9.54
N GLY A 86 -11.67 -8.13 -10.00
CA GLY A 86 -10.96 -9.05 -10.89
C GLY A 86 -11.58 -10.44 -10.89
N LYS A 87 -10.74 -11.48 -10.71
CA LYS A 87 -11.22 -12.87 -10.73
C LYS A 87 -12.19 -13.10 -9.57
N LYS A 88 -13.39 -13.60 -9.88
CA LYS A 88 -14.47 -13.83 -8.89
C LYS A 88 -14.07 -14.72 -7.71
N LYS A 89 -13.10 -15.64 -7.89
CA LYS A 89 -12.55 -16.43 -6.78
C LYS A 89 -11.90 -15.56 -5.70
N PHE A 90 -11.15 -14.52 -6.09
CA PHE A 90 -10.49 -13.61 -5.16
C PHE A 90 -11.47 -12.61 -4.55
N GLU A 91 -12.45 -12.14 -5.33
CA GLU A 91 -13.54 -11.31 -4.79
C GLU A 91 -14.29 -12.03 -3.66
N ARG A 92 -14.61 -13.32 -3.86
CA ARG A 92 -15.23 -14.15 -2.81
C ARG A 92 -14.31 -14.34 -1.60
N LEU A 93 -13.02 -14.55 -1.81
CA LEU A 93 -12.06 -14.70 -0.71
C LEU A 93 -11.96 -13.41 0.14
N LEU A 94 -11.90 -12.24 -0.52
CA LEU A 94 -11.94 -10.92 0.12
C LEU A 94 -13.18 -10.76 1.01
N LYS A 95 -14.37 -11.08 0.48
CA LYS A 95 -15.60 -11.02 1.25
C LYS A 95 -15.64 -12.02 2.41
N SER A 96 -15.13 -13.23 2.19
CA SER A 96 -15.09 -14.25 3.24
C SER A 96 -14.20 -13.89 4.42
N VAL A 97 -13.14 -13.09 4.21
CA VAL A 97 -12.25 -12.67 5.30
C VAL A 97 -12.82 -11.47 6.06
N GLU A 98 -13.54 -10.57 5.39
CA GLU A 98 -14.33 -9.51 6.05
C GLU A 98 -15.38 -10.12 7.00
N GLU A 99 -16.13 -11.13 6.54
CA GLU A 99 -17.14 -11.83 7.36
C GLU A 99 -16.54 -12.52 8.60
N LYS A 100 -15.30 -13.02 8.49
CA LYS A 100 -14.59 -13.68 9.60
C LYS A 100 -14.07 -12.70 10.66
N PHE A 101 -13.76 -11.46 10.27
CA PHE A 101 -13.13 -10.47 11.14
C PHE A 101 -13.85 -9.11 11.07
N PRO A 102 -15.14 -9.05 11.42
CA PRO A 102 -15.91 -7.82 11.39
C PRO A 102 -15.29 -6.78 12.32
N GLY A 103 -15.28 -5.52 11.91
CA GLY A 103 -14.68 -4.41 12.65
C GLY A 103 -13.14 -4.37 12.62
N LYS A 104 -12.47 -5.39 12.05
CA LYS A 104 -11.02 -5.37 11.77
C LYS A 104 -10.71 -5.37 10.28
N VAL A 105 -11.48 -6.10 9.48
CA VAL A 105 -11.21 -6.26 8.04
C VAL A 105 -12.38 -5.72 7.23
N ARG A 106 -12.08 -4.99 6.17
CA ARG A 106 -13.06 -4.45 5.24
C ARG A 106 -12.65 -4.70 3.79
N ALA A 107 -13.51 -5.36 3.03
CA ALA A 107 -13.28 -5.63 1.62
C ALA A 107 -14.23 -4.83 0.73
N VAL A 108 -13.69 -3.97 -0.12
CA VAL A 108 -14.43 -3.15 -1.08
C VAL A 108 -14.21 -3.70 -2.48
N VAL A 109 -15.15 -4.53 -2.93
CA VAL A 109 -15.09 -5.20 -4.24
C VAL A 109 -15.81 -4.36 -5.30
N ARG A 110 -15.23 -3.23 -5.67
CA ARG A 110 -15.71 -2.33 -6.72
C ARG A 110 -14.57 -1.45 -7.21
N PHE A 111 -14.71 -0.92 -8.43
CA PHE A 111 -13.88 0.21 -8.84
C PHE A 111 -14.34 1.46 -8.08
N ASN A 112 -13.43 2.10 -7.35
CA ASN A 112 -13.71 3.34 -6.64
C ASN A 112 -12.42 4.16 -6.53
N ALA A 113 -12.21 5.06 -7.49
CA ALA A 113 -11.06 5.95 -7.49
C ALA A 113 -11.02 6.86 -6.26
N PRO A 114 -12.09 7.59 -5.88
CA PRO A 114 -12.09 8.41 -4.66
C PRO A 114 -11.61 7.66 -3.40
N LEU A 115 -12.10 6.44 -3.20
CA LEU A 115 -11.69 5.62 -2.06
C LEU A 115 -10.21 5.21 -2.14
N ALA A 116 -9.66 4.98 -3.34
CA ALA A 116 -8.23 4.70 -3.49
C ALA A 116 -7.37 5.87 -3.00
N HIS A 117 -7.74 7.12 -3.33
CA HIS A 117 -7.07 8.32 -2.81
C HIS A 117 -7.18 8.43 -1.28
N GLN A 118 -8.38 8.19 -0.74
CA GLN A 118 -8.61 8.18 0.71
C GLN A 118 -7.78 7.09 1.42
N MET A 119 -7.66 5.90 0.82
CA MET A 119 -6.81 4.83 1.33
C MET A 119 -5.32 5.20 1.27
N MET A 120 -4.85 5.87 0.20
CA MET A 120 -3.47 6.36 0.13
C MET A 120 -3.18 7.39 1.23
N ALA A 121 -4.13 8.27 1.55
CA ALA A 121 -3.96 9.26 2.60
C ALA A 121 -4.09 8.68 4.01
N GLY A 122 -5.09 7.83 4.25
CA GLY A 122 -5.47 7.36 5.58
C GLY A 122 -4.74 6.11 6.06
N ALA A 123 -4.18 5.29 5.17
CA ALA A 123 -3.44 4.11 5.59
C ALA A 123 -2.07 4.47 6.21
N ASP A 124 -1.63 3.67 7.18
CA ASP A 124 -0.27 3.76 7.72
C ASP A 124 0.71 2.93 6.89
N VAL A 125 0.26 1.79 6.35
CA VAL A 125 1.08 0.88 5.57
C VAL A 125 0.30 0.42 4.35
N LEU A 126 0.93 0.49 3.18
CA LEU A 126 0.42 -0.11 1.95
C LEU A 126 1.05 -1.49 1.76
N ALA A 127 0.23 -2.55 1.76
CA ALA A 127 0.65 -3.92 1.49
C ALA A 127 0.68 -4.17 -0.03
N VAL A 128 1.86 -4.54 -0.56
CA VAL A 128 2.06 -4.86 -1.98
C VAL A 128 2.63 -6.28 -2.10
N THR A 129 1.76 -7.27 -2.01
CA THR A 129 2.10 -8.72 -1.98
C THR A 129 2.23 -9.33 -3.38
N SER A 130 2.78 -8.58 -4.33
CA SER A 130 2.87 -9.03 -5.73
C SER A 130 3.83 -10.22 -5.89
N ARG A 131 3.44 -11.23 -6.66
CA ARG A 131 4.35 -12.30 -7.10
C ARG A 131 5.38 -11.79 -8.12
N PHE A 132 4.98 -10.84 -8.95
CA PHE A 132 5.86 -10.10 -9.86
C PHE A 132 5.31 -8.69 -10.15
N GLU A 133 6.20 -7.71 -10.27
CA GLU A 133 5.85 -6.30 -10.43
C GLU A 133 6.87 -5.58 -11.33
N PRO A 134 6.62 -5.40 -12.64
CA PRO A 134 7.62 -4.83 -13.55
C PRO A 134 8.12 -3.44 -13.10
N CYS A 135 7.20 -2.59 -12.65
CA CYS A 135 7.51 -1.30 -12.05
C CYS A 135 6.62 -1.08 -10.82
N GLY A 136 5.31 -1.01 -11.05
CA GLY A 136 4.31 -0.70 -10.02
C GLY A 136 4.03 0.79 -9.91
N LEU A 137 2.75 1.17 -9.94
CA LEU A 137 2.32 2.57 -9.68
C LEU A 137 1.88 2.76 -8.23
N ILE A 138 1.35 1.72 -7.62
CA ILE A 138 0.66 1.80 -6.33
C ILE A 138 1.61 2.22 -5.20
N GLN A 139 2.86 1.77 -5.25
CA GLN A 139 3.88 2.13 -4.26
C GLN A 139 4.39 3.55 -4.46
N LEU A 140 4.45 4.04 -5.71
CA LEU A 140 4.78 5.45 -5.98
C LEU A 140 3.68 6.37 -5.43
N GLN A 141 2.42 6.03 -5.70
CA GLN A 141 1.25 6.74 -5.17
C GLN A 141 1.23 6.73 -3.63
N GLY A 142 1.48 5.57 -3.02
CA GLY A 142 1.61 5.45 -1.56
C GLY A 142 2.70 6.37 -1.02
N MET A 143 3.91 6.31 -1.57
CA MET A 143 5.02 7.17 -1.12
C MET A 143 4.70 8.66 -1.28
N ARG A 144 4.06 9.06 -2.39
CA ARG A 144 3.66 10.45 -2.63
C ARG A 144 2.72 11.00 -1.55
N TYR A 145 1.89 10.15 -0.97
CA TYR A 145 0.93 10.47 0.09
C TYR A 145 1.51 10.23 1.50
N GLY A 146 2.80 9.86 1.60
CA GLY A 146 3.45 9.58 2.87
C GLY A 146 3.01 8.26 3.48
N THR A 147 2.69 7.26 2.67
CA THR A 147 2.29 5.91 3.10
C THR A 147 3.39 4.93 2.72
N PRO A 148 4.23 4.52 3.70
CA PRO A 148 5.26 3.51 3.47
C PRO A 148 4.70 2.18 2.98
N CYS A 149 5.48 1.49 2.17
CA CYS A 149 5.04 0.23 1.55
C CYS A 149 5.68 -0.97 2.24
N ALA A 150 4.88 -1.96 2.62
CA ALA A 150 5.35 -3.30 2.93
C ALA A 150 5.17 -4.17 1.68
N CYS A 151 6.25 -4.51 0.99
CA CYS A 151 6.21 -5.04 -0.37
C CYS A 151 7.01 -6.32 -0.56
N ALA A 152 6.57 -7.18 -1.47
CA ALA A 152 7.37 -8.28 -1.99
C ALA A 152 8.63 -7.76 -2.72
N SER A 153 9.75 -8.45 -2.56
CA SER A 153 11.02 -8.07 -3.19
C SER A 153 11.10 -8.56 -4.63
N THR A 154 10.39 -7.88 -5.55
CA THR A 154 10.34 -8.23 -6.98
C THR A 154 10.22 -6.99 -7.88
N GLY A 155 10.91 -7.03 -9.03
CA GLY A 155 10.94 -5.98 -10.04
C GLY A 155 11.09 -4.56 -9.46
N GLY A 156 10.30 -3.61 -9.95
CA GLY A 156 10.44 -2.19 -9.59
C GLY A 156 10.17 -1.87 -8.12
N LEU A 157 9.61 -2.79 -7.33
CA LEU A 157 9.49 -2.61 -5.87
C LEU A 157 10.86 -2.62 -5.21
N VAL A 158 11.81 -3.40 -5.73
CA VAL A 158 13.21 -3.43 -5.25
C VAL A 158 13.91 -2.12 -5.56
N ASP A 159 13.64 -1.53 -6.73
CA ASP A 159 14.28 -0.27 -7.15
C ASP A 159 13.71 0.95 -6.41
N THR A 160 12.42 0.93 -6.08
CA THR A 160 11.69 2.11 -5.58
C THR A 160 11.50 2.13 -4.06
N ILE A 161 11.50 0.98 -3.39
CA ILE A 161 11.32 0.88 -1.94
C ILE A 161 12.64 0.56 -1.26
N VAL A 162 13.04 1.41 -0.32
CA VAL A 162 14.28 1.26 0.45
C VAL A 162 13.92 0.85 1.87
N GLU A 163 14.35 -0.35 2.26
CA GLU A 163 14.15 -0.93 3.60
C GLU A 163 14.53 0.07 4.70
N GLY A 164 13.61 0.30 5.63
CA GLY A 164 13.82 1.19 6.77
C GLY A 164 13.85 2.69 6.44
N LYS A 165 13.72 3.08 5.15
CA LYS A 165 13.65 4.48 4.73
C LYS A 165 12.31 4.86 4.11
N THR A 166 11.79 4.06 3.18
CA THR A 166 10.50 4.32 2.50
C THR A 166 9.54 3.14 2.57
N GLY A 167 9.95 2.05 3.21
CA GLY A 167 9.11 0.88 3.40
C GLY A 167 9.85 -0.33 3.98
N PHE A 168 9.26 -1.50 3.75
CA PHE A 168 9.68 -2.78 4.27
C PHE A 168 9.60 -3.85 3.18
N HIS A 169 10.64 -4.65 3.03
CA HIS A 169 10.70 -5.79 2.12
C HIS A 169 10.23 -7.07 2.82
N MET A 170 9.48 -7.89 2.08
CA MET A 170 8.94 -9.19 2.51
C MET A 170 9.75 -10.39 2.00
N ASP A 171 10.89 -10.15 1.36
CA ASP A 171 11.54 -11.07 0.42
C ASP A 171 10.67 -11.39 -0.80
N ARG A 172 11.23 -12.17 -1.73
CA ARG A 172 10.54 -12.63 -2.92
C ARG A 172 9.54 -13.73 -2.56
N LEU A 173 8.32 -13.61 -3.10
CA LEU A 173 7.29 -14.64 -3.03
C LEU A 173 7.49 -15.66 -4.17
N SER A 174 6.92 -16.85 -4.01
CA SER A 174 6.90 -17.90 -5.04
C SER A 174 6.26 -17.38 -6.33
N VAL A 175 6.90 -17.73 -7.45
CA VAL A 175 6.39 -17.41 -8.79
C VAL A 175 5.30 -18.38 -9.24
N ASP A 176 5.13 -19.51 -8.57
CA ASP A 176 4.02 -20.43 -8.85
C ASP A 176 2.71 -19.78 -8.42
N CYS A 177 1.97 -19.29 -9.42
CA CYS A 177 0.69 -18.61 -9.23
C CYS A 177 -0.46 -19.55 -8.86
N ASN A 178 -0.24 -20.87 -8.94
CA ASN A 178 -1.26 -21.86 -8.58
C ASN A 178 -1.19 -22.28 -7.11
N VAL A 179 -0.09 -21.93 -6.42
CA VAL A 179 0.16 -22.31 -5.03
C VAL A 179 0.26 -21.06 -4.16
N VAL A 180 -0.26 -21.17 -2.94
CA VAL A 180 -0.01 -20.22 -1.86
C VAL A 180 0.91 -20.94 -0.88
N GLU A 181 2.20 -20.61 -0.94
CA GLU A 181 3.21 -21.24 -0.11
C GLU A 181 3.05 -20.80 1.36
N PRO A 182 2.99 -21.73 2.33
CA PRO A 182 2.92 -21.37 3.75
C PRO A 182 4.08 -20.46 4.20
N ALA A 183 5.26 -20.62 3.60
CA ALA A 183 6.41 -19.76 3.85
C ALA A 183 6.16 -18.31 3.40
N ASP A 184 5.47 -18.11 2.28
CA ASP A 184 5.16 -16.77 1.77
C ASP A 184 4.09 -16.08 2.60
N VAL A 185 3.09 -16.82 3.08
CA VAL A 185 2.10 -16.32 4.05
C VAL A 185 2.81 -15.81 5.30
N LYS A 186 3.77 -16.57 5.83
CA LYS A 186 4.54 -16.19 7.01
C LYS A 186 5.42 -14.95 6.76
N LYS A 187 6.04 -14.82 5.58
CA LYS A 187 6.80 -13.62 5.19
C LYS A 187 5.91 -12.37 5.22
N VAL A 188 4.76 -12.43 4.55
CA VAL A 188 3.80 -11.31 4.51
C VAL A 188 3.33 -10.94 5.91
N ALA A 189 2.89 -11.91 6.72
CA ALA A 189 2.45 -11.67 8.08
C ALA A 189 3.57 -11.07 8.95
N THR A 190 4.78 -11.64 8.89
CA THR A 190 5.94 -11.17 9.66
C THR A 190 6.29 -9.73 9.34
N THR A 191 6.38 -9.39 8.05
CA THR A 191 6.75 -8.03 7.63
C THR A 191 5.65 -7.02 7.94
N LEU A 192 4.38 -7.37 7.77
CA LEU A 192 3.28 -6.47 8.14
C LEU A 192 3.26 -6.22 9.66
N LYS A 193 3.43 -7.24 10.50
CA LYS A 193 3.57 -7.06 11.96
C LYS A 193 4.74 -6.14 12.30
N ARG A 194 5.88 -6.28 11.60
CA ARG A 194 7.05 -5.41 11.75
C ARG A 194 6.74 -3.95 11.39
N ALA A 195 6.08 -3.73 10.26
CA ALA A 195 5.68 -2.40 9.78
C ALA A 195 4.69 -1.73 10.74
N ILE A 196 3.66 -2.45 11.17
CA ILE A 196 2.63 -2.00 12.12
C ILE A 196 3.26 -1.55 13.44
N LYS A 197 4.23 -2.30 13.98
CA LYS A 197 4.92 -1.96 15.24
C LYS A 197 5.74 -0.67 15.18
N VAL A 198 6.10 -0.21 13.98
CA VAL A 198 6.84 1.03 13.80
C VAL A 198 5.89 2.24 13.74
N VAL A 199 4.61 2.05 13.42
CA VAL A 199 3.61 3.12 13.31
C VAL A 199 3.53 3.93 14.61
N GLY A 200 3.52 5.25 14.49
CA GLY A 200 3.50 6.20 15.62
C GLY A 200 4.85 6.44 16.31
N THR A 201 5.91 5.70 15.94
CA THR A 201 7.26 5.97 16.44
C THR A 201 7.94 7.11 15.65
N PRO A 202 9.00 7.74 16.19
CA PRO A 202 9.80 8.72 15.43
C PRO A 202 10.37 8.16 14.12
N ALA A 203 10.70 6.85 14.08
CA ALA A 203 11.18 6.21 12.87
C ALA A 203 10.11 6.16 11.77
N TYR A 204 8.84 5.94 12.13
CA TYR A 204 7.73 6.05 11.19
C TYR A 204 7.57 7.47 10.67
N HIS A 205 7.70 8.48 11.52
CA HIS A 205 7.60 9.88 11.09
C HIS A 205 8.67 10.23 10.05
N GLU A 206 9.91 9.80 10.26
CA GLU A 206 10.97 9.97 9.28
C GLU A 206 10.69 9.16 8.00
N MET A 207 10.10 7.97 8.10
CA MET A 207 9.72 7.17 6.92
C MET A 207 8.65 7.87 6.09
N VAL A 208 7.61 8.42 6.71
CA VAL A 208 6.57 9.23 6.05
C VAL A 208 7.19 10.42 5.32
N LYS A 209 8.09 11.15 5.99
CA LYS A 209 8.81 12.28 5.39
C LYS A 209 9.66 11.84 4.20
N ASN A 210 10.47 10.79 4.37
CA ASN A 210 11.32 10.25 3.32
C ASN A 210 10.52 9.84 2.08
N CYS A 211 9.33 9.25 2.28
CA CYS A 211 8.41 8.96 1.19
C CYS A 211 8.02 10.21 0.41
N MET A 212 7.60 11.28 1.09
CA MET A 212 7.01 12.48 0.49
C MET A 212 8.02 13.43 -0.16
N ILE A 213 9.29 13.44 0.27
CA ILE A 213 10.31 14.35 -0.29
C ILE A 213 10.93 13.87 -1.61
N GLN A 214 10.57 12.67 -2.07
CA GLN A 214 11.10 12.14 -3.33
C GLN A 214 10.53 12.88 -4.55
N ASP A 215 11.40 13.17 -5.52
CA ASP A 215 10.94 13.58 -6.86
C ASP A 215 10.50 12.33 -7.63
N LEU A 216 9.19 12.06 -7.59
CA LEU A 216 8.55 10.96 -8.30
C LEU A 216 7.93 11.41 -9.64
N SER A 217 8.24 12.62 -10.09
CA SER A 217 7.78 13.13 -11.38
C SER A 217 8.48 12.43 -12.55
N TRP A 218 8.14 12.83 -13.77
CA TRP A 218 8.83 12.35 -14.97
C TRP A 218 10.15 13.05 -15.24
N LYS A 219 10.53 14.09 -14.47
CA LYS A 219 11.75 14.88 -14.74
C LYS A 219 13.02 14.02 -14.78
N GLY A 220 13.23 13.17 -13.78
CA GLY A 220 14.37 12.24 -13.75
C GLY A 220 14.26 11.14 -14.82
N PRO A 221 13.18 10.33 -14.82
CA PRO A 221 13.03 9.24 -15.77
C PRO A 221 13.05 9.66 -17.24
N ALA A 222 12.53 10.84 -17.60
CA ALA A 222 12.57 11.34 -18.98
C ALA A 222 14.00 11.57 -19.46
N LYS A 223 14.90 12.04 -18.58
CA LYS A 223 16.31 12.19 -18.92
C LYS A 223 16.98 10.84 -19.20
N ASN A 224 16.68 9.82 -18.38
CA ASN A 224 17.20 8.47 -18.62
C ASN A 224 16.72 7.91 -19.98
N TRP A 225 15.47 8.19 -20.35
CA TRP A 225 14.96 7.82 -21.67
C TRP A 225 15.65 8.59 -22.80
N GLU A 226 15.85 9.90 -22.64
CA GLU A 226 16.59 10.73 -23.60
C GLU A 226 17.99 10.16 -23.85
N ASP A 227 18.74 9.85 -22.78
CA ASP A 227 20.09 9.29 -22.87
C ASP A 227 20.09 7.98 -23.70
N VAL A 228 19.18 7.04 -23.40
CA VAL A 228 19.03 5.78 -24.13
C VAL A 228 18.65 5.99 -25.60
N LEU A 229 17.77 6.94 -25.89
CA LEU A 229 17.33 7.22 -27.26
C LEU A 229 18.44 7.87 -28.09
N LEU A 230 19.25 8.74 -27.49
CA LEU A 230 20.41 9.35 -28.15
C LEU A 230 21.49 8.32 -28.49
N GLU A 231 21.66 7.27 -27.68
CA GLU A 231 22.57 6.15 -27.98
C GLU A 231 22.17 5.36 -29.25
N LEU A 232 20.90 5.44 -29.68
CA LEU A 232 20.43 4.79 -30.91
C LEU A 232 20.86 5.51 -32.20
N GLY A 233 21.46 6.70 -32.09
CA GLY A 233 22.04 7.43 -33.22
C GLY A 233 21.02 7.96 -34.24
N VAL A 234 19.78 8.24 -33.81
CA VAL A 234 18.72 8.84 -34.64
C VAL A 234 18.73 10.36 -34.55
#